data_AF-U3JMU7-F1
#
_entry.id   AF-U3JMU7-F1
#
_cell.length_a   1.000
_cell.length_b   1.000
_cell.length_c   1.000
_cell.angle_alpha   90.00
_cell.angle_beta   90.00
_cell.angle_gamma   90.00
#
_symmetry.space_group_name_H-M   'P 1'
#
loop_
_entity.id
_entity.type
_entity.pdbx_description
1 polymer ?
#
loop_
_entity_poly.entity_id
_entity_poly.type
_entity_poly.pdbx_seq_one_letter_code
_entity_poly.pdbx_strand_id
1 'polypeptide(L)'
;MAAAAGRLGLGLAGTGKVLGKRIEGMASPMWVRCLFTRSRIPDSVFQPRPEDHEKYGGNPEEPHKIHIVTRIKSVIGRPYWEKKIIRDLGLDKAHKPRLHKNIPSVNSRLKVVKHLIRFNTATETTPWAANRRGSVQHLSDNQGRACH
;
A
#
# COMPACT_ATOMS: atom_id res chain seq x y z
N MET A 1 12.24 85.38 47.68
CA MET A 1 13.57 85.41 47.04
C MET A 1 13.94 83.98 46.64
N ALA A 2 14.08 83.74 45.32
CA ALA A 2 14.78 82.66 44.58
C ALA A 2 14.72 81.19 45.11
N ALA A 3 14.17 80.18 44.41
CA ALA A 3 14.45 79.58 43.09
C ALA A 3 15.51 78.44 43.08
N ALA A 4 15.29 77.48 42.17
CA ALA A 4 16.10 76.32 41.71
C ALA A 4 15.88 74.99 42.47
N ALA A 5 15.24 73.93 41.92
CA ALA A 5 15.42 73.16 40.67
C ALA A 5 16.60 72.16 40.72
N GLY A 6 16.34 70.87 40.43
CA GLY A 6 17.39 69.90 40.09
C GLY A 6 17.00 68.42 40.25
N ARG A 7 17.04 67.67 39.15
CA ARG A 7 16.65 66.26 38.97
C ARG A 7 17.82 65.28 39.21
N LEU A 8 17.50 63.98 39.09
CA LEU A 8 18.35 62.78 38.88
C LEU A 8 18.92 62.18 40.17
N GLY A 9 18.87 60.88 40.47
CA GLY A 9 18.65 59.66 39.70
C GLY A 9 19.59 58.57 40.26
N LEU A 10 19.25 57.28 40.08
CA LEU A 10 20.08 56.06 40.34
C LEU A 10 20.24 55.70 41.83
N GLY A 11 20.22 54.46 42.32
CA GLY A 11 20.03 53.09 41.82
C GLY A 11 19.56 52.27 43.06
N LEU A 12 19.46 50.95 43.12
CA LEU A 12 19.88 49.83 42.30
C LEU A 12 18.86 48.71 42.57
N ALA A 13 18.51 47.99 41.51
CA ALA A 13 17.64 46.83 41.55
C ALA A 13 18.30 45.66 42.30
N GLY A 14 17.53 45.02 43.17
CA GLY A 14 17.85 43.73 43.80
C GLY A 14 16.62 42.83 43.80
N THR A 15 16.00 42.61 42.64
CA THR A 15 14.92 41.61 42.49
C THR A 15 15.51 40.32 41.95
N GLY A 16 15.50 39.30 42.81
CA GLY A 16 15.97 37.96 42.49
C GLY A 16 15.28 37.42 41.24
N LYS A 17 16.09 36.92 40.29
CA LYS A 17 15.62 36.05 39.22
C LYS A 17 15.12 34.74 39.82
N VAL A 18 13.84 34.66 40.15
CA VAL A 18 13.13 33.38 40.13
C VAL A 18 12.97 33.03 38.66
N LEU A 19 13.87 32.17 38.18
CA LEU A 19 13.83 31.60 36.84
C LEU A 19 12.52 30.80 36.73
N GLY A 20 11.45 31.47 36.30
CA GLY A 20 10.26 30.83 35.81
C GLY A 20 10.68 29.92 34.68
N LYS A 21 10.72 28.61 34.95
CA LYS A 21 10.72 27.58 33.92
C LYS A 21 9.37 27.71 33.21
N ARG A 22 9.33 28.61 32.24
CA ARG A 22 8.27 28.69 31.24
C ARG A 22 8.27 27.32 30.56
N ILE A 23 7.27 26.49 30.88
CA ILE A 23 6.94 25.28 30.13
C ILE A 23 6.39 25.78 28.80
N GLU A 24 7.29 26.26 27.96
CA GLU A 24 6.98 26.71 26.63
C GLU A 24 7.02 25.49 25.73
N GLY A 25 5.87 25.16 25.14
CA GLY A 25 5.81 24.22 24.04
C GLY A 25 5.48 22.78 24.41
N MET A 26 4.60 22.53 25.38
CA MET A 26 3.68 21.40 25.20
C MET A 26 2.72 21.80 24.08
N ALA A 27 3.17 21.61 22.84
CA ALA A 27 2.28 21.54 21.71
C ALA A 27 1.22 20.50 22.07
N SER A 28 0.00 20.98 22.32
CA SER A 28 -1.17 20.17 22.59
C SER A 28 -1.18 18.98 21.61
N PRO A 29 -1.49 17.74 22.04
CA PRO A 29 -1.72 16.63 21.12
C PRO A 29 -3.04 16.89 20.40
N MET A 30 -3.06 17.93 19.58
CA MET A 30 -4.11 18.30 18.65
C MET A 30 -4.16 17.19 17.62
N TRP A 31 -4.93 16.15 17.94
CA TRP A 31 -5.68 15.34 16.99
C TRP A 31 -4.90 15.10 15.70
N VAL A 32 -3.75 14.44 15.79
CA VAL A 32 -3.04 13.96 14.60
C VAL A 32 -3.92 12.86 14.02
N ARG A 33 -4.86 13.25 13.17
CA ARG A 33 -5.54 12.32 12.27
C ARG A 33 -4.45 11.76 11.37
N CYS A 34 -4.02 10.53 11.66
CA CYS A 34 -3.14 9.79 10.77
C CYS A 34 -3.79 9.79 9.38
N LEU A 35 -3.19 10.53 8.44
CA LEU A 35 -3.66 10.55 7.06
C LEU A 35 -3.57 9.12 6.52
N PHE A 36 -4.68 8.62 5.98
CA PHE A 36 -4.69 7.32 5.31
C PHE A 36 -3.93 7.44 3.98
N THR A 37 -2.63 7.16 4.04
CA THR A 37 -1.70 7.20 2.91
C THR A 37 -1.51 5.82 2.31
N ARG A 38 -0.89 5.73 1.12
CA ARG A 38 -0.55 4.42 0.53
C ARG A 38 0.40 3.68 1.45
N SER A 39 0.08 2.43 1.78
CA SER A 39 0.94 1.57 2.58
C SER A 39 2.24 1.27 1.83
N ARG A 40 3.38 1.64 2.43
CA ARG A 40 4.70 1.23 1.95
C ARG A 40 5.06 -0.08 2.63
N ILE A 41 5.04 -1.17 1.87
CA ILE A 41 5.38 -2.50 2.37
C ILE A 41 6.91 -2.64 2.29
N PRO A 42 7.62 -2.95 3.39
CA PRO A 42 9.06 -3.15 3.35
C PRO A 42 9.42 -4.40 2.54
N ASP A 43 10.58 -4.39 1.89
CA ASP A 43 11.00 -5.50 1.02
C ASP A 43 11.28 -6.80 1.79
N SER A 44 11.58 -6.70 3.10
CA SER A 44 11.74 -7.85 4.00
C SER A 44 10.51 -8.76 4.07
N VAL A 45 9.30 -8.23 3.84
CA VAL A 45 8.06 -9.02 3.82
C VAL A 45 8.00 -9.98 2.63
N PHE A 46 8.79 -9.75 1.60
CA PHE A 46 8.80 -10.55 0.37
C PHE A 46 10.04 -11.44 0.24
N GLN A 47 10.88 -11.51 1.27
CA GLN A 47 12.00 -12.45 1.32
C GLN A 47 11.49 -13.77 1.90
N PRO A 48 11.43 -14.85 1.09
CA PRO A 48 10.97 -16.14 1.58
C PRO A 48 12.00 -16.72 2.57
N ARG A 49 11.50 -17.36 3.62
CA ARG A 49 12.35 -18.10 4.56
C ARG A 49 12.51 -19.54 4.08
N PRO A 50 13.62 -20.23 4.42
CA PRO A 50 13.77 -21.67 4.15
C PRO A 50 12.55 -22.49 4.59
N GLU A 51 11.99 -22.18 5.75
CA GLU A 51 10.78 -22.80 6.32
C GLU A 51 9.54 -22.67 5.42
N ASP A 52 9.39 -21.55 4.70
CA ASP A 52 8.25 -21.31 3.82
C ASP A 52 8.29 -22.23 2.59
N HIS A 53 9.49 -22.60 2.13
CA HIS A 53 9.67 -23.46 0.97
C HIS A 53 9.20 -24.89 1.24
N GLU A 54 9.44 -25.43 2.43
CA GLU A 54 8.95 -26.76 2.84
C GLU A 54 7.43 -26.77 2.98
N LYS A 55 6.85 -25.69 3.54
CA LYS A 55 5.41 -25.58 3.77
C LYS A 55 4.60 -25.42 2.50
N TYR A 56 5.09 -24.60 1.57
CA TYR A 56 4.36 -24.23 0.35
C TYR A 56 4.85 -24.97 -0.90
N GLY A 57 5.89 -25.82 -0.78
CA GLY A 57 6.41 -26.68 -1.85
C GLY A 57 6.99 -25.92 -3.04
N GLY A 58 7.48 -24.69 -2.82
CA GLY A 58 8.03 -23.83 -3.87
C GLY A 58 9.55 -23.95 -3.97
N ASN A 59 10.08 -24.31 -5.14
CA ASN A 59 11.52 -24.35 -5.37
C ASN A 59 12.07 -22.93 -5.67
N PRO A 60 13.02 -22.39 -4.88
CA PRO A 60 13.63 -21.09 -5.17
C PRO A 60 14.48 -21.10 -6.45
N GLU A 61 15.02 -22.25 -6.83
CA GLU A 61 15.90 -22.41 -8.00
C GLU A 61 15.11 -22.34 -9.32
N GLU A 62 13.85 -22.80 -9.30
CA GLU A 62 12.94 -22.75 -10.44
C GLU A 62 11.68 -21.95 -10.10
N PRO A 63 11.73 -20.61 -10.18
CA PRO A 63 10.57 -19.78 -9.93
C PRO A 63 9.51 -19.99 -11.00
N HIS A 64 8.24 -19.99 -10.58
CA HIS A 64 7.12 -20.09 -11.49
C HIS A 64 7.02 -18.88 -12.42
N LYS A 65 6.77 -19.14 -13.70
CA LYS A 65 6.74 -18.11 -14.75
C LYS A 65 5.43 -17.31 -14.77
N ILE A 66 4.31 -17.92 -14.36
CA ILE A 66 2.96 -17.35 -14.47
C ILE A 66 2.20 -17.50 -13.15
N HIS A 67 1.46 -16.45 -12.80
CA HIS A 67 0.54 -16.39 -11.66
C HIS A 67 -0.89 -16.53 -12.12
N ILE A 68 -1.68 -17.33 -11.40
CA ILE A 68 -3.14 -17.34 -11.48
C ILE A 68 -3.65 -16.42 -10.37
N VAL A 69 -4.19 -15.27 -10.76
CA VAL A 69 -4.72 -14.28 -9.82
C VAL A 69 -6.24 -14.27 -9.91
N THR A 70 -6.88 -14.35 -8.75
CA THR A 70 -8.34 -14.33 -8.64
C THR A 70 -8.74 -13.30 -7.59
N ARG A 71 -9.62 -12.36 -7.93
CA ARG A 71 -10.17 -11.42 -6.93
C ARG A 71 -11.19 -12.14 -6.04
N ILE A 72 -10.99 -12.07 -4.73
CA ILE A 72 -11.86 -12.70 -3.72
C ILE A 72 -12.64 -11.68 -2.87
N LYS A 73 -12.11 -10.46 -2.67
CA LYS A 73 -12.81 -9.40 -1.92
C LYS A 73 -13.33 -8.30 -2.84
N SER A 74 -14.34 -7.58 -2.37
CA SER A 74 -14.94 -6.45 -3.08
C SER A 74 -14.03 -5.21 -3.10
N VAL A 75 -14.18 -4.41 -4.15
CA VAL A 75 -13.50 -3.11 -4.33
C VAL A 75 -14.31 -1.93 -3.79
N ILE A 76 -15.51 -2.19 -3.29
CA ILE A 76 -16.41 -1.18 -2.72
C ILE A 76 -15.79 -0.70 -1.40
N GLY A 77 -15.82 0.61 -1.15
CA GLY A 77 -15.19 1.23 0.03
C GLY A 77 -13.65 1.24 0.01
N ARG A 78 -13.01 0.81 -1.10
CA ARG A 78 -11.56 0.85 -1.25
C ARG A 78 -11.05 2.17 -1.84
N PRO A 79 -9.78 2.53 -1.57
CA PRO A 79 -9.17 3.72 -2.15
C PRO A 79 -9.15 3.70 -3.67
N TYR A 80 -9.18 4.87 -4.30
CA TYR A 80 -9.25 4.98 -5.76
C TYR A 80 -8.03 4.35 -6.47
N TRP A 81 -6.86 4.31 -5.82
CA TRP A 81 -5.67 3.69 -6.39
C TRP A 81 -5.76 2.16 -6.47
N GLU A 82 -6.36 1.50 -5.47
CA GLU A 82 -6.60 0.06 -5.53
C GLU A 82 -7.59 -0.29 -6.65
N LYS A 83 -8.64 0.54 -6.80
CA LYS A 83 -9.63 0.39 -7.88
C LYS A 83 -8.98 0.51 -9.26
N LYS A 84 -8.06 1.46 -9.45
CA LYS A 84 -7.32 1.63 -10.70
C LYS A 84 -6.46 0.38 -11.02
N ILE A 85 -5.70 -0.11 -10.04
CA ILE A 85 -4.85 -1.29 -10.22
C ILE A 85 -5.68 -2.52 -10.60
N ILE A 86 -6.85 -2.70 -10.00
CA ILE A 86 -7.72 -3.85 -10.31
C ILE A 86 -8.26 -3.80 -11.75
N ARG A 87 -8.59 -2.61 -12.25
CA ARG A 87 -8.99 -2.40 -13.65
C ARG A 87 -7.83 -2.66 -14.60
N ASP A 88 -6.65 -2.14 -14.28
CA ASP A 88 -5.43 -2.33 -15.08
C ASP A 88 -5.00 -3.80 -15.17
N LEU A 89 -5.31 -4.61 -14.14
CA LEU A 89 -5.08 -6.06 -14.12
C LEU A 89 -6.25 -6.88 -14.72
N GLY A 90 -7.36 -6.25 -15.11
CA GLY A 90 -8.52 -6.96 -15.67
C GLY A 90 -9.26 -7.86 -14.67
N LEU A 91 -9.22 -7.51 -13.37
CA LEU A 91 -9.83 -8.23 -12.26
C LEU A 91 -11.19 -7.63 -11.84
N ASP A 92 -11.95 -7.07 -12.80
CA ASP A 92 -13.23 -6.38 -12.54
C ASP A 92 -14.34 -7.32 -12.07
N LYS A 93 -14.32 -8.57 -12.55
CA LYS A 93 -15.26 -9.62 -12.12
C LYS A 93 -14.62 -10.45 -11.00
N ALA A 94 -15.35 -10.62 -9.89
CA ALA A 94 -14.90 -11.45 -8.78
C ALA A 94 -14.88 -12.93 -9.18
N HIS A 95 -14.03 -13.73 -8.52
CA HIS A 95 -13.92 -15.18 -8.71
C HIS A 95 -13.56 -15.66 -10.13
N LYS A 96 -13.15 -14.75 -11.02
CA LYS A 96 -12.63 -15.12 -12.35
C LYS A 96 -11.10 -15.16 -12.32
N PRO A 97 -10.47 -16.32 -12.56
CA PRO A 97 -9.01 -16.40 -12.63
C PRO A 97 -8.47 -15.66 -13.86
N ARG A 98 -7.36 -14.97 -13.67
CA ARG A 98 -6.58 -14.29 -14.72
C ARG A 98 -5.12 -14.72 -14.64
N LEU A 99 -4.50 -14.87 -15.79
CA LEU A 99 -3.09 -15.23 -15.91
C LEU A 99 -2.25 -13.96 -16.03
N HIS A 100 -1.23 -13.84 -15.19
CA HIS A 100 -0.28 -12.74 -15.22
C HIS A 100 1.15 -13.25 -15.18
N LYS A 101 2.05 -12.58 -15.91
CA LYS A 101 3.48 -12.93 -15.91
C LYS A 101 4.11 -12.57 -14.56
N ASN A 102 5.03 -13.40 -14.11
CA ASN A 102 5.85 -13.12 -12.92
C ASN A 102 6.96 -12.11 -13.26
N ILE A 103 6.60 -10.84 -13.41
CA ILE A 103 7.54 -9.74 -13.68
C ILE A 103 7.49 -8.68 -12.58
N PRO A 104 8.59 -7.98 -12.25
CA PRO A 104 8.63 -7.01 -11.15
C PRO A 104 7.58 -5.90 -11.25
N SER A 105 7.30 -5.43 -12.48
CA SER A 105 6.28 -4.41 -12.76
C SER A 105 4.86 -4.87 -12.40
N VAL A 106 4.54 -6.14 -12.63
CA VAL A 106 3.25 -6.73 -12.25
C VAL A 106 3.24 -7.04 -10.76
N ASN A 107 4.33 -7.58 -10.22
CA ASN A 107 4.42 -7.92 -8.80
C ASN A 107 4.25 -6.69 -7.91
N SER A 108 4.84 -5.54 -8.26
CA SER A 108 4.64 -4.29 -7.48
C SER A 108 3.17 -3.87 -7.39
N ARG A 109 2.40 -4.03 -8.47
CA ARG A 109 0.95 -3.80 -8.49
C ARG A 109 0.21 -4.80 -7.62
N LEU A 110 0.55 -6.09 -7.73
CA LEU A 110 -0.05 -7.16 -6.92
C LEU A 110 0.24 -6.99 -5.43
N LYS A 111 1.41 -6.46 -5.04
CA LYS A 111 1.77 -6.17 -3.65
C LYS A 111 0.79 -5.19 -2.99
N VAL A 112 0.31 -4.19 -3.73
CA VAL A 112 -0.64 -3.17 -3.23
C VAL A 112 -2.02 -3.77 -2.98
N VAL A 113 -2.47 -4.66 -3.86
CA VAL A 113 -3.82 -5.25 -3.80
C VAL A 113 -3.85 -6.66 -3.20
N LYS A 114 -2.76 -7.10 -2.54
CA LYS A 114 -2.59 -8.47 -2.03
C LYS A 114 -3.71 -8.92 -1.09
N HIS A 115 -4.34 -8.00 -0.38
CA HIS A 115 -5.46 -8.27 0.55
C HIS A 115 -6.80 -8.52 -0.15
N LEU A 116 -6.92 -8.18 -1.44
CA LEU A 116 -8.15 -8.33 -2.23
C LEU A 116 -8.16 -9.58 -3.13
N ILE A 117 -6.98 -10.14 -3.38
CA ILE A 117 -6.76 -11.22 -4.34
C ILE A 117 -6.30 -12.50 -3.65
N ARG A 118 -6.61 -13.62 -4.27
CA ARG A 118 -5.96 -14.90 -4.05
C ARG A 118 -4.93 -15.09 -5.14
N PHE A 119 -3.77 -15.57 -4.74
CA PHE A 119 -2.64 -15.85 -5.61
C PHE A 119 -2.37 -17.35 -5.59
N ASN A 120 -2.38 -17.96 -6.77
CA ASN A 120 -1.95 -19.33 -6.96
C ASN A 120 -0.85 -19.35 -8.03
N THR A 121 0.13 -20.24 -7.88
CA THR A 121 1.16 -20.44 -8.88
C THR A 121 0.62 -21.40 -9.96
N ALA A 122 0.73 -21.04 -11.23
CA ALA A 122 0.51 -22.01 -12.30
C ALA A 122 1.82 -22.78 -12.50
N THR A 123 1.90 -24.01 -12.01
CA THR A 123 2.81 -24.97 -12.65
C THR A 123 2.28 -25.22 -14.04
N GLU A 124 3.13 -25.16 -15.06
CA GLU A 124 2.74 -25.36 -16.46
C GLU A 124 1.82 -26.58 -16.60
N THR A 125 2.03 -27.64 -15.80
CA THR A 125 1.18 -28.83 -15.57
C THR A 125 -0.36 -28.64 -15.52
N THR A 126 -0.89 -27.56 -14.97
CA THR A 126 -2.32 -27.49 -14.61
C THR A 126 -3.26 -27.06 -15.74
N PRO A 127 -2.98 -26.01 -16.55
CA PRO A 127 -3.86 -25.63 -17.66
C PRO A 127 -3.83 -26.59 -18.87
N TRP A 128 -2.70 -27.21 -19.24
CA TRP A 128 -2.69 -28.17 -20.37
C TRP A 128 -3.29 -29.54 -19.99
N ALA A 129 -3.24 -29.94 -18.71
CA ALA A 129 -3.97 -31.11 -18.22
C ALA A 129 -5.50 -30.90 -18.18
N ALA A 130 -5.96 -29.64 -18.12
CA ALA A 130 -7.38 -29.30 -18.25
C ALA A 130 -7.81 -29.25 -19.73
N ASN A 131 -6.98 -28.68 -20.62
CA ASN A 131 -7.28 -28.63 -22.06
C ASN A 131 -7.31 -30.01 -22.75
N ARG A 132 -6.57 -31.01 -22.27
CA ARG A 132 -6.69 -32.41 -22.76
C ARG A 132 -8.02 -33.08 -22.41
N ARG A 133 -8.79 -32.54 -21.45
CA ARG A 133 -10.12 -33.03 -21.03
C ARG A 133 -11.29 -32.28 -21.70
N GLY A 134 -11.01 -31.52 -22.77
CA GLY A 134 -12.05 -31.04 -23.70
C GLY A 134 -12.96 -29.91 -23.17
N SER A 135 -12.56 -29.14 -22.16
CA SER A 135 -13.44 -28.12 -21.55
C SER A 135 -12.89 -26.69 -21.64
N VAL A 136 -12.70 -26.16 -22.85
CA VAL A 136 -12.68 -24.70 -23.07
C VAL A 136 -13.47 -24.34 -24.32
N GLN A 137 -14.60 -23.66 -24.11
CA GLN A 137 -15.26 -22.87 -25.15
C GLN A 137 -14.32 -21.71 -25.52
N HIS A 138 -13.99 -21.58 -26.80
CA HIS A 138 -13.36 -20.39 -27.36
C HIS A 138 -14.14 -19.15 -26.90
N LEU A 139 -13.54 -18.32 -26.05
CA LEU A 139 -14.05 -16.98 -25.80
C LEU A 139 -13.66 -16.14 -27.02
N SER A 140 -14.42 -16.26 -28.10
CA SER A 140 -14.26 -15.44 -29.30
C SER A 140 -14.40 -13.97 -28.92
N ASP A 141 -13.41 -13.19 -29.34
CA ASP A 141 -13.44 -11.74 -29.34
C ASP A 141 -14.71 -11.24 -30.03
N ASN A 142 -15.62 -10.65 -29.25
CA ASN A 142 -16.71 -9.83 -29.80
C ASN A 142 -16.33 -8.35 -29.62
N GLN A 143 -15.32 -7.94 -30.39
CA GLN A 143 -15.07 -6.54 -30.71
C GLN A 143 -15.76 -6.24 -32.05
N GLY A 144 -16.83 -5.43 -32.01
CA GLY A 144 -17.29 -4.66 -33.17
C GLY A 144 -18.75 -4.87 -33.60
N ARG A 145 -19.45 -3.74 -33.75
CA ARG A 145 -20.82 -3.48 -34.26
C ARG A 145 -21.91 -3.45 -33.17
N ALA A 146 -22.72 -2.40 -32.99
CA ALA A 146 -23.03 -1.25 -33.83
C ALA A 146 -23.50 -0.05 -32.98
N CYS A 147 -23.00 1.15 -33.29
CA CYS A 147 -23.69 2.41 -33.09
C CYS A 147 -23.52 3.19 -34.38
N HIS A 148 -24.56 3.20 -35.21
CA HIS A 148 -24.98 4.25 -36.13
C HIS A 148 -26.36 3.88 -36.65
#